data_AF-A0A954QKP9-F1
#
_entry.id   AF-A0A954QKP9-F1
#
_cell.length_a   1.000
_cell.length_b   1.000
_cell.length_c   1.000
_cell.angle_alpha   90.00
_cell.angle_beta   90.00
_cell.angle_gamma   90.00
#
_symmetry.space_group_name_H-M   'P 1'
#
loop_
_entity.id
_entity.type
_entity.pdbx_description
1 polymer ?
#
loop_
_entity_poly.entity_id
_entity_poly.type
_entity_poly.pdbx_seq_one_letter_code
_entity_poly.pdbx_strand_id
1 'polypeptide(L)'
;GEGEIEVTGARVLAPGGPHSNKMIAPWSEKLRYSMKKNGYHGGITLQEMVIPMAVLSNRDDLPDGWVEPTSDTPDWWFEPLNEPVAEPFDIEAPAPEPEKPKAGLLFDLDEPEQPAPVEEVPIQTEGPIWIQELFRSEVYGEQKKLAGRKPPADDVIQSLLLALHMQGGKMTLVALARQIKLPPQRLPLLLAAVKRVVNVEGYSILITDDSSESVELDRELLCRQFGLT
;
A
#
# COMPACT_ATOMS: atom_id res chain seq x y z
N GLY A 1 -25.04 17.61 -18.42
CA GLY A 1 -25.99 16.64 -17.86
C GLY A 1 -25.42 16.05 -16.59
N GLU A 2 -26.04 15.00 -16.05
CA GLU A 2 -25.51 14.29 -14.89
C GLU A 2 -24.11 13.72 -15.21
N GLY A 3 -23.12 13.99 -14.36
CA GLY A 3 -21.73 13.58 -14.58
C GLY A 3 -20.91 14.45 -15.56
N GLU A 4 -21.48 15.56 -16.05
CA GLU A 4 -20.80 16.53 -16.92
C GLU A 4 -20.74 17.92 -16.26
N ILE A 5 -19.71 18.68 -16.60
CA ILE A 5 -19.53 20.05 -16.14
C ILE A 5 -19.27 20.97 -17.33
N GLU A 6 -19.88 22.16 -17.31
CA GLU A 6 -19.54 23.24 -18.24
C GLU A 6 -18.31 23.98 -17.70
N VAL A 7 -17.24 24.04 -18.49
CA VAL A 7 -16.02 24.78 -18.16
C VAL A 7 -15.94 26.00 -19.06
N THR A 8 -15.71 27.16 -18.45
CA THR A 8 -15.61 28.43 -19.16
C THR A 8 -14.31 29.15 -18.84
N GLY A 9 -13.69 29.78 -19.83
CA GLY A 9 -12.47 30.57 -19.60
C GLY A 9 -11.71 30.90 -20.88
N ALA A 10 -10.85 31.92 -20.81
CA ALA A 10 -10.08 32.42 -21.95
C ALA A 10 -9.11 31.38 -22.56
N ARG A 11 -8.82 30.28 -21.85
CA ARG A 11 -7.97 29.17 -22.31
C ARG A 11 -8.75 27.99 -22.89
N VAL A 12 -10.09 28.05 -22.92
CA VAL A 12 -10.94 26.97 -23.43
C VAL A 12 -11.05 27.09 -24.96
N LEU A 13 -10.30 26.25 -25.67
CA LEU A 13 -10.29 26.21 -27.13
C LEU A 13 -11.25 25.12 -27.62
N ALA A 14 -12.54 25.46 -27.76
CA ALA A 14 -13.51 24.52 -28.30
C ALA A 14 -13.42 24.42 -29.84
N PRO A 15 -13.54 23.21 -30.43
CA PRO A 15 -13.62 23.06 -31.88
C PRO A 15 -14.98 23.59 -32.37
N GLY A 16 -14.97 24.80 -32.96
CA GLY A 16 -16.19 25.47 -33.42
C GLY A 16 -16.03 26.97 -33.75
N GLY A 17 -14.89 27.57 -33.42
CA GLY A 17 -14.57 28.97 -33.77
C GLY A 17 -14.29 29.84 -32.54
N PRO A 18 -13.80 31.07 -32.72
CA PRO A 18 -13.00 31.78 -31.71
C PRO A 18 -13.73 32.33 -30.47
N HIS A 19 -14.98 31.92 -30.19
CA HIS A 19 -15.86 32.70 -29.30
C HIS A 19 -16.69 31.90 -28.29
N SER A 20 -16.60 30.57 -28.20
CA SER A 20 -17.38 29.91 -27.13
C SER A 20 -16.72 30.06 -25.77
N ASN A 21 -15.37 30.03 -25.66
CA ASN A 21 -14.62 29.95 -24.39
C ASN A 21 -15.28 28.97 -23.39
N LYS A 22 -15.97 27.97 -23.92
CA LYS A 22 -16.93 27.11 -23.23
C LYS A 22 -16.80 25.72 -23.82
N MET A 23 -16.69 24.74 -22.95
CA MET A 23 -16.73 23.32 -23.30
C MET A 23 -17.51 22.56 -22.25
N ILE A 24 -18.08 21.43 -22.64
CA ILE A 24 -18.68 20.47 -21.73
C ILE A 24 -17.73 19.27 -21.65
N ALA A 25 -17.40 18.84 -20.44
CA ALA A 25 -16.53 17.69 -20.19
C ALA A 25 -17.14 16.77 -19.13
N PRO A 26 -16.88 15.45 -19.21
CA PRO A 26 -17.25 14.54 -18.14
C PRO A 26 -16.34 14.79 -16.94
N TRP A 27 -16.92 14.93 -15.75
CA TRP A 27 -16.17 15.01 -14.48
C TRP A 27 -16.18 13.71 -13.69
N SER A 28 -17.13 12.83 -14.00
CA SER A 28 -17.25 11.50 -13.41
C SER A 28 -16.55 10.45 -14.26
N GLU A 29 -15.74 9.59 -13.65
CA GLU A 29 -15.08 8.46 -14.33
C GLU A 29 -16.05 7.43 -14.92
N LYS A 30 -17.31 7.45 -14.45
CA LYS A 30 -18.40 6.59 -14.93
C LYS A 30 -18.92 7.03 -16.31
N LEU A 31 -18.66 8.26 -16.72
CA LEU A 31 -19.11 8.81 -18.01
C LEU A 31 -17.94 8.91 -19.00
N ARG A 32 -18.13 8.42 -20.23
CA ARG A 32 -17.12 8.47 -21.30
C ARG A 32 -17.78 8.73 -22.65
N TYR A 33 -17.23 9.67 -23.41
CA TYR A 33 -17.70 9.94 -24.78
C TYR A 33 -17.15 8.97 -25.83
N SER A 34 -16.10 8.22 -25.50
CA SER A 34 -15.47 7.27 -26.43
C SER A 34 -14.96 6.01 -25.73
N MET A 35 -14.61 4.98 -26.52
CA MET A 35 -14.07 3.73 -26.00
C MET A 35 -12.73 3.91 -25.27
N LYS A 36 -12.51 3.12 -24.22
CA LYS A 36 -11.28 3.14 -23.40
C LYS A 36 -10.05 2.86 -24.28
N LYS A 37 -9.15 3.84 -24.39
CA LYS A 37 -7.81 3.67 -24.94
C LYS A 37 -6.78 3.87 -23.83
N ASN A 38 -5.63 3.21 -23.94
CA ASN A 38 -4.57 3.31 -22.94
C ASN A 38 -4.02 4.75 -22.91
N GLY A 39 -4.13 5.41 -21.76
CA GLY A 39 -3.34 6.60 -21.45
C GLY A 39 -4.07 7.94 -21.40
N TYR A 40 -5.34 8.06 -21.80
CA TYR A 40 -6.09 9.31 -21.65
C TYR A 40 -7.59 9.06 -21.43
N HIS A 41 -8.10 9.48 -20.28
CA HIS A 41 -9.53 9.59 -20.02
C HIS A 41 -9.91 11.02 -20.39
N GLY A 42 -10.47 11.24 -21.58
CA GLY A 42 -10.90 12.58 -22.01
C GLY A 42 -12.01 13.09 -21.10
N GLY A 43 -11.64 13.93 -20.12
CA GLY A 43 -12.50 14.43 -19.05
C GLY A 43 -11.80 15.48 -18.21
N ILE A 44 -12.49 15.95 -17.17
CA ILE A 44 -11.97 16.91 -16.19
C ILE A 44 -12.43 16.44 -14.81
N THR A 45 -11.60 15.68 -14.09
CA THR A 45 -11.86 15.37 -12.67
C THR A 45 -11.01 16.25 -11.77
N LEU A 46 -11.56 16.68 -10.63
CA LEU A 46 -10.80 17.41 -9.61
C LEU A 46 -9.60 16.61 -9.09
N GLN A 47 -9.66 15.28 -9.16
CA GLN A 47 -8.55 14.40 -8.77
C GLN A 47 -7.33 14.56 -9.70
N GLU A 48 -7.53 14.93 -10.97
CA GLU A 48 -6.44 15.18 -11.93
C GLU A 48 -5.77 16.54 -11.74
N MET A 49 -6.38 17.45 -10.96
CA MET A 49 -5.85 18.78 -10.70
C MET A 49 -4.86 18.82 -9.53
N VAL A 50 -4.71 17.70 -8.79
CA VAL A 50 -3.78 17.59 -7.67
C VAL A 50 -2.56 16.79 -8.10
N ILE A 51 -1.39 17.43 -8.11
CA ILE A 51 -0.12 16.78 -8.40
C ILE A 51 0.72 16.82 -7.12
N PRO A 52 0.98 15.67 -6.47
CA PRO A 52 1.89 15.64 -5.33
C PRO A 52 3.31 15.95 -5.82
N MET A 53 3.93 16.96 -5.22
CA MET A 53 5.34 17.28 -5.43
C MET A 53 6.10 16.98 -4.15
N ALA A 54 7.25 16.29 -4.28
CA ALA A 54 8.15 16.03 -3.18
C ALA A 54 9.56 16.50 -3.53
N VAL A 55 10.24 17.12 -2.57
CA VAL A 55 11.66 17.47 -2.66
C VAL A 55 12.42 16.59 -1.69
N LEU A 56 13.41 15.85 -2.21
CA LEU A 56 14.23 14.93 -1.42
C LEU A 56 15.64 15.51 -1.31
N SER A 57 16.12 15.69 -0.08
CA SER A 57 17.50 16.09 0.23
C SER A 57 18.20 15.00 1.02
N ASN A 58 19.51 14.83 0.82
CA ASN A 58 20.35 13.94 1.61
C ASN A 58 20.93 14.61 2.86
N ARG A 59 20.62 15.90 3.06
CA ARG A 59 21.01 16.68 4.23
C ARG A 59 19.76 17.14 4.99
N ASP A 60 19.95 17.36 6.28
CA ASP A 60 18.88 17.84 7.17
C ASP A 60 18.61 19.35 6.98
N ASP A 61 19.45 20.07 6.24
CA ASP A 61 19.23 21.47 5.85
C ASP A 61 18.49 21.60 4.51
N LEU A 62 17.57 22.57 4.47
CA LEU A 62 16.90 22.98 3.24
C LEU A 62 17.85 23.86 2.40
N PRO A 63 17.75 23.84 1.07
CA PRO A 63 18.57 24.69 0.21
C PRO A 63 18.48 26.18 0.58
N ASP A 64 19.58 26.92 0.43
CA ASP A 64 19.59 28.37 0.68
C ASP A 64 18.49 29.07 -0.14
N GLY A 65 17.64 29.83 0.56
CA GLY A 65 16.50 30.52 -0.05
C GLY A 65 15.25 29.66 -0.27
N TRP A 66 15.24 28.41 0.20
CA TRP A 66 14.03 27.59 0.21
C TRP A 66 12.97 28.16 1.16
N VAL A 67 11.80 28.44 0.60
CA VAL A 67 10.60 28.80 1.35
C VAL A 67 9.53 27.77 0.96
N GLU A 68 9.06 27.02 1.94
CA GLU A 68 7.94 26.12 1.71
C GLU A 68 6.71 26.96 1.34
N PRO A 69 6.06 26.67 0.19
CA PRO A 69 4.87 27.41 -0.19
C PRO A 69 3.81 27.21 0.89
N THR A 70 3.16 28.30 1.31
CA THR A 70 1.95 28.19 2.14
C THR A 70 0.94 27.37 1.35
N SER A 71 0.37 26.34 1.99
CA SER A 71 -0.67 25.54 1.37
C SER A 71 -1.90 26.43 1.14
N ASP A 72 -2.04 26.94 -0.08
CA ASP A 72 -3.23 27.66 -0.53
C ASP A 72 -4.26 26.60 -0.89
N THR A 73 -4.91 26.09 0.15
CA THR A 73 -5.95 25.08 0.00
C THR A 73 -7.25 25.79 -0.33
N PRO A 74 -7.90 25.45 -1.45
CA PRO A 74 -9.15 26.10 -1.80
C PRO A 74 -10.26 25.65 -0.84
N ASP A 75 -11.19 26.56 -0.51
CA ASP A 75 -12.25 26.30 0.49
C ASP A 75 -13.08 25.04 0.21
N TRP A 76 -13.28 24.68 -1.07
CA TRP A 76 -14.01 23.48 -1.50
C TRP A 76 -13.39 22.16 -1.02
N TRP A 77 -12.12 22.15 -0.60
CA TRP A 77 -11.49 20.95 -0.02
C TRP A 77 -12.10 20.54 1.32
N PHE A 78 -12.75 21.49 2.00
CA PHE A 78 -13.42 21.28 3.28
C PHE A 78 -14.93 21.41 3.16
N GLU A 79 -15.46 21.62 1.96
CA GLU A 79 -16.90 21.58 1.76
C GLU A 79 -17.40 20.16 2.08
N PRO A 80 -18.38 20.02 2.98
CA PRO A 80 -18.99 18.74 3.23
C PRO A 80 -19.52 18.22 1.89
N LEU A 81 -19.08 17.02 1.50
CA LEU A 81 -19.62 16.35 0.33
C LEU A 81 -21.13 16.28 0.54
N ASN A 82 -21.86 17.08 -0.23
CA ASN A 82 -23.30 17.00 -0.28
C ASN A 82 -23.61 15.71 -1.04
N GLU A 83 -23.48 14.57 -0.35
CA GLU A 83 -23.96 13.30 -0.86
C GLU A 83 -25.43 13.54 -1.19
N PRO A 84 -25.86 13.40 -2.45
CA PRO A 84 -27.29 13.32 -2.70
C PRO A 84 -27.75 12.15 -1.85
N VAL A 85 -28.63 12.44 -0.89
CA VAL A 85 -29.38 11.42 -0.16
C VAL A 85 -29.93 10.52 -1.25
N ALA A 86 -29.34 9.32 -1.39
CA ALA A 86 -29.82 8.35 -2.32
C ALA A 86 -31.27 8.09 -1.91
N GLU A 87 -32.22 8.49 -2.76
CA GLU A 87 -33.58 8.00 -2.61
C GLU A 87 -33.47 6.47 -2.54
N PRO A 88 -34.09 5.82 -1.53
CA PRO A 88 -33.96 4.39 -1.36
C PRO A 88 -34.49 3.72 -2.63
N PHE A 89 -33.59 3.19 -3.44
CA PHE A 89 -33.94 2.19 -4.44
C PHE A 89 -34.43 0.97 -3.65
N ASP A 90 -35.65 0.52 -3.94
CA ASP A 90 -36.12 -0.79 -3.49
C ASP A 90 -35.23 -1.87 -4.10
N ILE A 91 -34.21 -2.27 -3.36
CA ILE A 91 -33.43 -3.46 -3.64
C ILE A 91 -34.20 -4.61 -3.01
N GLU A 92 -34.83 -5.45 -3.84
CA GLU A 92 -35.43 -6.70 -3.38
C GLU A 92 -34.31 -7.56 -2.77
N ALA A 93 -34.41 -7.82 -1.47
CA ALA A 93 -33.34 -8.42 -0.69
C ALA A 93 -33.09 -9.89 -1.10
N PRO A 94 -31.83 -10.32 -1.32
CA PRO A 94 -31.49 -11.73 -1.33
C PRO A 94 -31.67 -12.32 0.08
N ALA A 95 -32.06 -13.60 0.15
CA ALA A 95 -32.28 -14.36 1.38
C ALA A 95 -31.06 -14.34 2.33
N PRO A 96 -31.26 -14.42 3.66
CA PRO A 96 -30.20 -14.20 4.64
C PRO A 96 -29.17 -15.32 4.65
N GLU A 97 -27.90 -14.95 4.47
CA GLU A 97 -26.73 -15.80 4.69
C GLU A 97 -26.25 -15.63 6.15
N PRO A 98 -25.72 -16.68 6.84
CA PRO A 98 -25.45 -16.63 8.28
C PRO A 98 -24.46 -15.55 8.72
N GLU A 99 -24.76 -14.96 9.89
CA GLU A 99 -24.04 -13.85 10.51
C GLU A 99 -22.54 -14.12 10.69
N LYS A 100 -21.71 -13.23 10.12
CA LYS A 100 -20.31 -13.03 10.53
C LYS A 100 -20.25 -11.90 11.57
N PRO A 101 -19.34 -11.98 12.56
CA PRO A 101 -19.29 -11.02 13.65
C PRO A 101 -18.99 -9.61 13.14
N LYS A 102 -19.71 -8.64 13.71
CA LYS A 102 -19.72 -7.21 13.34
C LYS A 102 -18.31 -6.62 13.48
N ALA A 103 -17.78 -6.08 12.38
CA ALA A 103 -16.68 -5.12 12.45
C ALA A 103 -17.26 -3.78 12.93
N GLY A 104 -16.62 -3.22 13.96
CA GLY A 104 -16.96 -1.91 14.54
C GLY A 104 -16.86 -0.78 13.53
N LEU A 105 -17.58 0.30 13.81
CA LEU A 105 -17.65 1.51 13.00
C LEU A 105 -16.30 2.22 12.91
N LEU A 106 -16.12 2.99 11.84
CA LEU A 106 -14.88 3.59 11.37
C LEU A 106 -14.33 4.76 12.22
N PHE A 107 -14.94 5.08 13.36
CA PHE A 107 -14.52 6.15 14.26
C PHE A 107 -14.90 5.84 15.72
N ASP A 108 -14.12 4.99 16.38
CA ASP A 108 -13.95 5.07 17.83
C ASP A 108 -12.45 5.33 18.10
N LEU A 109 -12.20 6.47 18.75
CA LEU A 109 -10.90 6.78 19.36
C LEU A 109 -10.84 5.96 20.65
N ASP A 110 -10.34 4.73 20.56
CA ASP A 110 -10.08 3.95 21.76
C ASP A 110 -8.90 4.55 22.55
N GLU A 111 -9.24 5.00 23.76
CA GLU A 111 -8.31 5.25 24.85
C GLU A 111 -7.38 4.04 25.06
N PRO A 112 -6.17 4.25 25.62
CA PRO A 112 -5.24 3.15 25.84
C PRO A 112 -5.81 2.14 26.84
N GLU A 113 -6.35 1.03 26.34
CA GLU A 113 -6.66 -0.13 27.17
C GLU A 113 -5.36 -0.66 27.79
N GLN A 114 -5.36 -0.62 29.11
CA GLN A 114 -4.34 -1.14 30.01
C GLN A 114 -4.07 -2.63 29.71
N PRO A 115 -2.81 -3.06 29.55
CA PRO A 115 -2.52 -4.43 29.15
C PRO A 115 -2.91 -5.40 30.27
N ALA A 116 -3.86 -6.28 29.98
CA ALA A 116 -4.07 -7.50 30.76
C ALA A 116 -2.84 -8.42 30.65
N PRO A 117 -2.49 -9.18 31.70
CA PRO A 117 -1.28 -9.99 31.72
C PRO A 117 -1.31 -11.02 30.58
N VAL A 118 -0.29 -10.98 29.73
CA VAL A 118 -0.05 -12.02 28.75
C VAL A 118 0.34 -13.28 29.53
N GLU A 119 -0.55 -14.28 29.55
CA GLU A 119 -0.13 -15.64 29.87
C GLU A 119 0.89 -16.05 28.81
N GLU A 120 2.14 -16.18 29.26
CA GLU A 120 3.25 -16.72 28.50
C GLU A 120 2.95 -18.17 28.13
N VAL A 121 2.35 -18.37 26.95
CA VAL A 121 2.42 -19.66 26.28
C VAL A 121 3.88 -19.85 25.90
N PRO A 122 4.58 -20.89 26.40
CA PRO A 122 5.97 -21.12 26.06
C PRO A 122 6.05 -21.38 24.55
N ILE A 123 6.61 -20.41 23.83
CA ILE A 123 6.96 -20.54 22.41
C ILE A 123 8.04 -21.63 22.38
N GLN A 124 7.66 -22.82 21.90
CA GLN A 124 8.61 -23.89 21.65
C GLN A 124 9.61 -23.40 20.60
N THR A 125 10.82 -23.12 21.06
CA THR A 125 11.97 -22.66 20.28
C THR A 125 12.58 -23.81 19.49
N GLU A 126 11.83 -24.41 18.58
CA GLU A 126 12.39 -25.32 17.56
C GLU A 126 11.86 -24.92 16.18
N GLY A 127 12.17 -23.69 15.79
CA GLY A 127 12.12 -23.30 14.37
C GLY A 127 13.17 -24.10 13.58
N PRO A 128 12.99 -24.28 12.26
CA PRO A 128 13.92 -24.99 11.39
C PRO A 128 15.38 -24.54 11.60
N ILE A 129 16.31 -25.50 11.65
CA ILE A 129 17.74 -25.25 11.94
C ILE A 129 18.32 -24.16 11.01
N TRP A 130 18.00 -24.22 9.71
CA TRP A 130 18.49 -23.24 8.73
C TRP A 130 18.07 -21.79 9.06
N ILE A 131 16.90 -21.57 9.69
CA ILE A 131 16.48 -20.22 10.10
C ILE A 131 17.39 -19.74 11.24
N GLN A 132 17.69 -20.61 12.20
CA GLN A 132 18.58 -20.28 13.30
C GLN A 132 20.02 -20.02 12.82
N GLU A 133 20.50 -20.81 11.86
CA GLU A 133 21.81 -20.62 11.23
C GLU A 133 21.87 -19.31 10.44
N LEU A 134 20.79 -18.93 9.73
CA LEU A 134 20.70 -17.66 9.01
C LEU A 134 20.98 -16.47 9.93
N PHE A 135 20.31 -16.38 11.08
CA PHE A 135 20.52 -15.28 12.04
C PHE A 135 21.90 -15.29 12.70
N ARG A 136 22.61 -16.43 12.69
CA ARG A 136 23.99 -16.56 13.18
C ARG A 136 25.04 -16.31 12.09
N SER A 137 24.65 -16.27 10.82
CA SER A 137 25.57 -16.08 9.71
C SER A 137 26.16 -14.67 9.69
N GLU A 138 27.44 -14.57 9.33
CA GLU A 138 28.13 -13.28 9.19
C GLU A 138 27.51 -12.44 8.07
N VAL A 139 27.15 -13.09 6.95
CA VAL A 139 26.49 -12.47 5.80
C VAL A 139 25.20 -11.77 6.21
N TYR A 140 24.36 -12.40 7.06
CA TYR A 140 23.14 -11.77 7.56
C TYR A 140 23.44 -10.50 8.39
N GLY A 141 24.44 -10.56 9.27
CA GLY A 141 24.87 -9.41 10.07
C GLY A 141 25.38 -8.24 9.23
N GLU A 142 26.11 -8.53 8.14
CA GLU A 142 26.56 -7.52 7.18
C GLU A 142 25.39 -6.93 6.39
N GLN A 143 24.51 -7.77 5.85
CA GLN A 143 23.34 -7.31 5.08
C GLN A 143 22.40 -6.46 5.92
N LYS A 144 22.17 -6.82 7.19
CA LYS A 144 21.33 -6.03 8.10
C LYS A 144 21.89 -4.63 8.36
N LYS A 145 23.22 -4.45 8.36
CA LYS A 145 23.86 -3.12 8.45
C LYS A 145 23.71 -2.32 7.16
N LEU A 146 23.76 -2.98 6.00
CA LEU A 146 23.60 -2.35 4.69
C LEU A 146 22.12 -2.00 4.37
N ALA A 147 21.16 -2.67 5.01
CA ALA A 147 19.73 -2.53 4.74
C ALA A 147 19.10 -1.17 5.14
N GLY A 148 19.85 -0.27 5.77
CA GLY A 148 19.47 1.14 6.01
C GLY A 148 19.29 1.52 7.49
N ARG A 149 18.78 2.74 7.75
CA ARG A 149 18.77 3.39 9.08
C ARG A 149 17.88 2.68 10.12
N LYS A 150 16.89 1.90 9.71
CA LYS A 150 16.04 1.06 10.56
C LYS A 150 15.71 -0.27 9.84
N PRO A 151 16.56 -1.30 9.95
CA PRO A 151 16.21 -2.63 9.45
C PRO A 151 15.03 -3.20 10.25
N PRO A 152 14.24 -4.12 9.65
CA PRO A 152 13.20 -4.84 10.38
C PRO A 152 13.79 -5.57 11.59
N ALA A 153 12.97 -5.72 12.64
CA ALA A 153 13.36 -6.50 13.80
C ALA A 153 13.44 -8.00 13.46
N ASP A 154 14.33 -8.72 14.15
CA ASP A 154 14.68 -10.11 13.79
C ASP A 154 13.52 -11.07 14.00
N ASP A 155 12.71 -10.83 15.03
CA ASP A 155 11.47 -11.54 15.31
C ASP A 155 10.47 -11.46 14.16
N VAL A 156 10.36 -10.29 13.51
CA VAL A 156 9.49 -10.09 12.35
C VAL A 156 10.02 -10.84 11.13
N ILE A 157 11.33 -10.77 10.87
CA ILE A 157 11.97 -11.52 9.77
C ILE A 157 11.80 -13.02 10.00
N GLN A 158 12.04 -13.49 11.22
CA GLN A 158 11.91 -14.89 11.60
C GLN A 158 10.47 -15.38 11.42
N SER A 159 9.47 -14.61 11.86
CA SER A 159 8.06 -14.95 11.72
C SER A 159 7.64 -15.08 10.25
N LEU A 160 8.13 -14.17 9.40
CA LEU A 160 7.87 -14.20 7.96
C LEU A 160 8.50 -15.42 7.28
N LEU A 161 9.78 -15.71 7.57
CA LEU A 161 10.47 -16.87 7.01
C LEU A 161 9.86 -18.19 7.47
N LEU A 162 9.45 -18.26 8.75
CA LEU A 162 8.77 -19.43 9.30
C LEU A 162 7.40 -19.63 8.64
N ALA A 163 6.61 -18.57 8.46
CA ALA A 163 5.32 -18.65 7.78
C ALA A 163 5.49 -19.20 6.35
N LEU A 164 6.45 -18.66 5.59
CA LEU A 164 6.76 -19.13 4.23
C LEU A 164 7.21 -20.59 4.22
N HIS A 165 8.09 -20.97 5.14
CA HIS A 165 8.56 -22.34 5.26
C HIS A 165 7.41 -23.33 5.51
N MET A 166 6.49 -22.99 6.41
CA MET A 166 5.34 -23.85 6.74
C MET A 166 4.38 -24.08 5.55
N GLN A 167 4.34 -23.16 4.58
CA GLN A 167 3.53 -23.28 3.36
C GLN A 167 4.33 -23.76 2.14
N GLY A 168 5.52 -24.36 2.35
CA GLY A 168 6.32 -24.90 1.25
C GLY A 168 7.03 -23.84 0.41
N GLY A 169 7.19 -22.62 0.93
CA GLY A 169 7.96 -21.55 0.32
C GLY A 169 7.15 -20.51 -0.45
N LYS A 170 5.86 -20.74 -0.72
CA LYS A 170 5.02 -19.78 -1.47
C LYS A 170 3.66 -19.56 -0.81
N MET A 171 3.22 -18.30 -0.74
CA MET A 171 1.89 -17.95 -0.23
C MET A 171 1.39 -16.62 -0.80
N THR A 172 0.08 -16.35 -0.68
CA THR A 172 -0.48 -15.03 -1.02
C THR A 172 -0.11 -13.98 0.03
N LEU A 173 -0.03 -12.71 -0.39
CA LEU A 173 0.27 -11.59 0.51
C LEU A 173 -0.76 -11.47 1.65
N VAL A 174 -2.04 -11.69 1.35
CA VAL A 174 -3.11 -11.69 2.37
C VAL A 174 -2.92 -12.81 3.39
N ALA A 175 -2.55 -14.02 2.94
CA ALA A 175 -2.28 -15.14 3.84
C ALA A 175 -1.05 -14.86 4.72
N LEU A 176 0.02 -14.30 4.14
CA LEU A 176 1.21 -13.90 4.89
C LEU A 176 0.86 -12.89 5.99
N ALA A 177 0.20 -11.79 5.62
CA ALA A 177 -0.20 -10.72 6.54
C ALA A 177 -0.98 -11.27 7.74
N ARG A 178 -1.97 -12.14 7.48
CA ARG A 178 -2.75 -12.80 8.53
C ARG A 178 -1.89 -13.69 9.42
N GLN A 179 -0.96 -14.45 8.85
CA GLN A 179 -0.14 -15.39 9.60
C GLN A 179 0.86 -14.69 10.53
N ILE A 180 1.43 -13.55 10.10
CA ILE A 180 2.32 -12.74 10.93
C ILE A 180 1.60 -11.66 11.75
N LYS A 181 0.25 -11.68 11.77
CA LYS A 181 -0.62 -10.72 12.49
C LYS A 181 -0.30 -9.25 12.15
N LEU A 182 0.03 -8.97 10.90
CA LEU A 182 0.34 -7.62 10.42
C LEU A 182 -0.81 -7.08 9.57
N PRO A 183 -1.18 -5.79 9.69
CA PRO A 183 -2.12 -5.16 8.76
C PRO A 183 -1.63 -5.31 7.31
N PRO A 184 -2.47 -5.76 6.36
CA PRO A 184 -2.06 -6.02 4.97
C PRO A 184 -1.37 -4.84 4.29
N GLN A 185 -1.78 -3.61 4.62
CA GLN A 185 -1.23 -2.37 4.06
C GLN A 185 0.24 -2.14 4.45
N ARG A 186 0.70 -2.71 5.58
CA ARG A 186 2.09 -2.59 6.05
C ARG A 186 3.00 -3.67 5.48
N LEU A 187 2.43 -4.74 4.91
CA LEU A 187 3.19 -5.88 4.42
C LEU A 187 4.10 -5.53 3.24
N PRO A 188 3.71 -4.72 2.22
CA PRO A 188 4.59 -4.37 1.12
C PRO A 188 5.87 -3.65 1.58
N LEU A 189 5.73 -2.73 2.53
CA LEU A 189 6.87 -2.01 3.11
C LEU A 189 7.80 -2.96 3.87
N LEU A 190 7.22 -3.87 4.66
CA LEU A 190 7.99 -4.89 5.35
C LEU A 190 8.72 -5.80 4.36
N LEU A 191 8.05 -6.31 3.32
CA LEU A 191 8.66 -7.16 2.30
C LEU A 191 9.80 -6.47 1.59
N ALA A 192 9.66 -5.19 1.22
CA ALA A 192 10.74 -4.41 0.63
C ALA A 192 11.95 -4.27 1.58
N ALA A 193 11.70 -4.18 2.89
CA ALA A 193 12.75 -4.12 3.90
C ALA A 193 13.41 -5.48 4.16
N VAL A 194 12.64 -6.58 4.19
CA VAL A 194 13.18 -7.94 4.32
C VAL A 194 13.97 -8.32 3.07
N LYS A 195 13.49 -7.99 1.87
CA LYS A 195 14.24 -8.22 0.61
C LYS A 195 15.62 -7.56 0.63
N ARG A 196 15.74 -6.35 1.20
CA ARG A 196 17.05 -5.68 1.34
C ARG A 196 18.03 -6.40 2.26
N VAL A 197 17.54 -7.21 3.18
CA VAL A 197 18.39 -7.99 4.10
C VAL A 197 18.69 -9.38 3.52
N VAL A 198 17.71 -10.00 2.86
CA VAL A 198 17.78 -11.40 2.45
C VAL A 198 18.28 -11.58 1.01
N ASN A 199 18.01 -10.64 0.10
CA ASN A 199 18.48 -10.73 -1.29
C ASN A 199 19.91 -10.20 -1.38
N VAL A 200 20.88 -11.11 -1.37
CA VAL A 200 22.32 -10.81 -1.39
C VAL A 200 22.85 -10.85 -2.82
N GLU A 201 23.80 -9.97 -3.16
CA GLU A 201 24.53 -9.96 -4.45
C GLU A 201 23.65 -9.96 -5.71
N GLY A 202 22.41 -9.44 -5.61
CA GLY A 202 21.46 -9.40 -6.72
C GLY A 202 20.67 -10.69 -6.95
N TYR A 203 20.85 -11.70 -6.10
CA TYR A 203 20.04 -12.92 -6.11
C TYR A 203 18.68 -12.71 -5.45
N SER A 204 17.61 -13.00 -6.19
CA SER A 204 16.22 -12.86 -5.71
C SER A 204 15.81 -14.06 -4.86
N ILE A 205 16.24 -14.09 -3.60
CA ILE A 205 15.87 -15.14 -2.65
C ILE A 205 14.41 -15.03 -2.21
N LEU A 206 13.96 -13.80 -1.94
CA LEU A 206 12.55 -13.49 -1.68
C LEU A 206 11.98 -12.73 -2.88
N ILE A 207 11.00 -13.35 -3.54
CA ILE A 207 10.38 -12.89 -4.78
C ILE A 207 8.94 -12.49 -4.46
N THR A 208 8.47 -11.36 -5.01
CA THR A 208 7.04 -11.03 -5.00
C THR A 208 6.54 -11.03 -6.44
N ASP A 209 5.36 -11.59 -6.64
CA ASP A 209 4.65 -11.60 -7.90
C ASP A 209 3.40 -10.73 -7.75
N ASP A 210 3.44 -9.56 -8.37
CA ASP A 210 2.35 -8.57 -8.31
C ASP A 210 1.10 -9.05 -9.09
N SER A 211 1.28 -9.95 -10.07
CA SER A 211 0.16 -10.47 -10.87
C SER A 211 -0.68 -11.49 -10.09
N SER A 212 -0.03 -12.30 -9.26
CA SER A 212 -0.69 -13.31 -8.42
C SER A 212 -0.82 -12.89 -6.95
N GLU A 213 -0.41 -11.66 -6.62
CA GLU A 213 -0.32 -11.14 -5.25
C GLU A 213 0.30 -12.16 -4.28
N SER A 214 1.42 -12.75 -4.69
CA SER A 214 2.10 -13.81 -3.95
C SER A 214 3.54 -13.47 -3.65
N VAL A 215 4.07 -14.18 -2.66
CA VAL A 215 5.47 -14.11 -2.24
C VAL A 215 6.04 -15.52 -2.20
N GLU A 216 7.26 -15.66 -2.69
CA GLU A 216 7.97 -16.91 -2.82
C GLU A 216 9.37 -16.79 -2.23
N LEU A 217 9.77 -17.81 -1.47
CA LEU A 217 11.07 -17.98 -0.84
C LEU A 217 11.79 -19.13 -1.53
N ASP A 218 12.88 -18.82 -2.23
CA ASP A 218 13.82 -19.83 -2.71
C ASP A 218 14.76 -20.23 -1.56
N ARG A 219 14.34 -21.24 -0.80
CA ARG A 219 15.13 -21.78 0.32
C ARG A 219 16.50 -22.29 -0.14
N GLU A 220 16.58 -22.97 -1.27
CA GLU A 220 17.82 -23.58 -1.74
C GLU A 220 18.84 -22.51 -2.11
N LEU A 221 18.39 -21.44 -2.75
CA LEU A 221 19.22 -20.28 -3.02
C LEU A 221 19.62 -19.56 -1.72
N LEU A 222 18.70 -19.40 -0.75
CA LEU A 222 19.02 -18.83 0.56
C LEU A 222 20.14 -19.62 1.24
N CYS A 223 20.00 -20.94 1.38
CA CYS A 223 21.01 -21.78 2.02
C CYS A 223 22.37 -21.67 1.30
N ARG A 224 22.40 -21.65 -0.04
CA ARG A 224 23.64 -21.50 -0.81
C ARG A 224 24.32 -20.15 -0.58
N GLN A 225 23.56 -19.05 -0.64
CA GLN A 225 24.12 -17.70 -0.53
C GLN A 225 24.58 -17.37 0.89
N PHE A 226 23.92 -17.93 1.91
CA PHE A 226 24.28 -17.73 3.31
C PHE A 226 25.19 -18.83 3.88
N GLY A 227 25.58 -19.83 3.06
CA GLY A 227 26.45 -20.93 3.48
C GLY A 227 25.85 -21.83 4.57
N LEU A 228 24.52 -22.03 4.53
CA LEU A 228 23.76 -22.79 5.52
C LEU A 228 23.63 -24.27 5.13
N THR A 229 23.42 -25.13 6.12
CA THR A 229 23.33 -26.59 5.96
C THR A 229 21.90 -27.15 5.94
#